data_AF-A0A2P9APH7-F1
#
_entry.id   AF-A0A2P9APH7-F1
#
_cell.length_a   1.000
_cell.length_b   1.000
_cell.length_c   1.000
_cell.angle_alpha   90.00
_cell.angle_beta   90.00
_cell.angle_gamma   90.00
#
_symmetry.space_group_name_H-M   'P 1'
#
loop_
_entity.id
_entity.type
_entity.pdbx_description
1 polymer ?
#
loop_
_entity_poly.entity_id
_entity_poly.type
_entity_poly.pdbx_seq_one_letter_code
_entity_poly.pdbx_strand_id
1 'polypeptide(L)'
;MTYTADAEVTAAVDAMRSIPARPSLAATFPVGHNWHHSRHAPLPVRYTRTARRLAHCGAMVPEGCSTKDLQRARDNHRLNVDGIKAVLSTLWSFRLLGWLPSDTCYLEYDQISEIVAAGRRRPKDTRDLMPRWFTQRYSDDELKSFRDGHEA
;
A
#
# COMPACT_ATOMS: atom_id res chain seq x y z
N MET A 1 3.88 32.95 -34.04
CA MET A 1 4.57 32.99 -32.73
C MET A 1 4.87 31.55 -32.33
N THR A 2 6.07 31.09 -32.62
CA THR A 2 6.54 29.73 -32.34
C THR A 2 7.32 29.74 -31.02
N TYR A 3 6.91 28.88 -30.10
CA TYR A 3 7.27 28.85 -28.69
C TYR A 3 8.78 28.79 -28.44
N THR A 4 9.33 29.82 -27.79
CA THR A 4 10.68 29.85 -27.19
C THR A 4 10.77 29.11 -25.85
N ALA A 5 9.64 28.62 -25.33
CA ALA A 5 9.55 27.96 -24.02
C ALA A 5 10.27 26.59 -23.97
N ASP A 6 10.40 25.88 -25.09
CA ASP A 6 11.00 24.54 -25.10
C ASP A 6 12.52 24.58 -24.85
N ALA A 7 13.22 25.58 -25.38
CA ALA A 7 14.67 25.70 -25.19
C ALA A 7 15.02 26.06 -23.74
N GLU A 8 14.25 26.94 -23.11
CA GLU A 8 14.46 27.33 -21.70
C GLU A 8 14.12 26.18 -20.74
N VAL A 9 13.06 25.42 -21.01
CA VAL A 9 12.70 24.22 -20.24
C VAL A 9 13.77 23.14 -20.37
N THR A 10 14.29 22.93 -21.59
CA THR A 10 15.34 21.94 -21.84
C THR A 10 16.66 22.34 -21.16
N ALA A 11 17.03 23.62 -21.22
CA ALA A 11 18.20 24.16 -20.53
C ALA A 11 18.07 24.06 -19.00
N ALA A 12 16.88 24.28 -18.44
CA ALA A 12 16.63 24.11 -17.01
C ALA A 12 16.74 22.63 -16.57
N VAL A 13 16.24 21.70 -17.39
CA VAL A 13 16.34 20.26 -17.14
C VAL A 13 17.80 19.79 -17.21
N ASP A 14 18.57 20.27 -18.18
CA ASP A 14 19.98 19.93 -18.30
C ASP A 14 20.83 20.56 -17.18
N ALA A 15 20.51 21.78 -16.75
CA ALA A 15 21.13 22.42 -15.58
C ALA A 15 20.84 21.65 -14.27
N MET A 16 19.63 21.09 -14.12
CA MET A 16 19.29 20.22 -13.00
C MET A 16 20.03 18.86 -13.05
N ARG A 17 20.34 18.37 -14.25
CA ARG A 17 21.11 17.13 -14.44
C ARG A 17 22.62 17.34 -14.26
N SER A 18 23.13 18.56 -14.46
CA SER A 18 24.55 18.89 -14.30
C SER A 18 24.99 19.18 -12.86
N ILE A 19 24.12 18.96 -11.86
CA ILE A 19 24.50 19.11 -10.45
C ILE A 19 25.67 18.13 -10.17
N PRO A 20 26.82 18.61 -9.67
CA PRO A 20 28.00 17.79 -9.52
C PRO A 20 27.71 16.60 -8.60
N ALA A 21 28.27 15.44 -8.95
CA ALA A 21 28.22 14.18 -8.21
C ALA A 21 28.94 14.23 -6.84
N ARG A 22 28.88 15.36 -6.15
CA ARG A 22 29.34 15.50 -4.77
C ARG A 22 28.21 15.01 -3.85
N PRO A 23 28.50 14.14 -2.87
CA PRO A 23 27.51 13.75 -1.88
C PRO A 23 26.97 15.03 -1.23
N SER A 24 25.65 15.19 -1.24
CA SER A 24 25.03 16.39 -0.67
C SER A 24 25.38 16.47 0.82
N LEU A 25 25.44 17.68 1.36
CA LEU A 25 25.65 17.92 2.79
C LEU A 25 24.54 17.27 3.64
N ALA A 26 23.39 16.95 3.03
CA ALA A 26 22.33 16.17 3.66
C ALA A 26 22.75 14.71 3.94
N ALA A 27 23.71 14.16 3.18
CA ALA A 27 24.24 12.80 3.36
C ALA A 27 25.23 12.67 4.53
N THR A 28 25.75 13.79 5.07
CA THR A 28 26.65 13.80 6.23
C THR A 28 25.93 13.85 7.58
N PHE A 29 24.61 14.06 7.60
CA PHE A 29 23.84 13.95 8.83
C PHE A 29 23.63 12.47 9.16
N PRO A 30 23.86 12.02 10.40
CA PRO A 30 23.55 10.66 10.82
C PRO A 30 22.05 10.45 10.66
N VAL A 31 21.70 9.78 9.58
CA VAL A 31 20.34 9.40 9.28
C VAL A 31 19.99 8.28 10.25
N GLY A 32 19.16 8.56 11.26
CA GLY A 32 18.75 7.54 12.24
C GLY A 32 18.32 6.25 11.53
N HIS A 33 18.82 5.11 12.01
CA HIS A 33 18.76 3.78 11.38
C HIS A 33 17.35 3.24 11.01
N ASN A 34 16.29 4.03 11.22
CA ASN A 34 14.91 3.70 10.86
C ASN A 34 14.45 4.38 9.56
N TRP A 35 15.35 4.59 8.60
CA TRP A 35 14.92 5.06 7.28
C TRP A 35 14.06 4.01 6.58
N HIS A 36 12.78 4.37 6.39
CA HIS A 36 11.77 3.78 5.50
C HIS A 36 12.10 2.42 4.89
N HIS A 37 12.20 1.37 5.72
CA HIS A 37 12.38 -0.02 5.23
C HIS A 37 11.22 -0.47 4.33
N SER A 38 10.12 0.30 4.27
CA SER A 38 9.01 0.10 3.35
C SER A 38 9.35 0.37 1.88
N ARG A 39 10.27 1.29 1.58
CA ARG A 39 10.55 1.75 0.21
C ARG A 39 11.42 0.77 -0.60
N HIS A 40 12.22 -0.02 0.10
CA HIS A 40 13.17 -0.98 -0.48
C HIS A 40 12.78 -2.44 -0.20
N ALA A 41 11.61 -2.66 0.40
CA ALA A 41 11.10 -4.02 0.59
C ALA A 41 10.86 -4.72 -0.77
N PRO A 42 10.92 -6.06 -0.81
CA PRO A 42 10.52 -6.82 -1.99
C PRO A 42 9.15 -6.40 -2.50
N LEU A 43 8.95 -6.44 -3.82
CA LEU A 43 7.72 -5.95 -4.45
C LEU A 43 6.44 -6.59 -3.85
N PRO A 44 6.35 -7.91 -3.60
CA PRO A 44 5.16 -8.52 -2.98
C PRO A 44 4.83 -7.90 -1.61
N VAL A 45 5.86 -7.66 -0.78
CA VAL A 45 5.70 -7.03 0.53
C VAL A 45 5.17 -5.59 0.42
N ARG A 46 5.58 -4.87 -0.63
CA ARG A 46 5.10 -3.50 -0.90
C ARG A 46 3.64 -3.48 -1.34
N TYR A 47 3.20 -4.48 -2.11
CA TYR A 47 1.79 -4.68 -2.44
C TYR A 47 0.95 -4.98 -1.19
N THR A 48 1.38 -5.94 -0.36
CA THR A 48 0.69 -6.28 0.90
C THR A 48 0.54 -5.07 1.82
N ARG A 49 1.62 -4.29 2.01
CA ARG A 49 1.58 -3.09 2.86
C ARG A 49 0.67 -2.01 2.28
N THR A 50 0.71 -1.80 0.97
CA THR A 50 -0.17 -0.84 0.30
C THR A 50 -1.63 -1.26 0.41
N ALA A 51 -1.93 -2.53 0.17
CA ALA A 51 -3.29 -3.06 0.25
C ALA A 51 -3.89 -2.86 1.66
N ARG A 52 -3.14 -3.23 2.70
CA ARG A 52 -3.56 -3.00 4.09
C ARG A 52 -3.78 -1.52 4.40
N ARG A 53 -2.85 -0.66 3.96
CA ARG A 53 -2.96 0.78 4.18
C ARG A 53 -4.18 1.37 3.50
N LEU A 54 -4.43 1.00 2.25
CA LEU A 54 -5.56 1.51 1.47
C LEU A 54 -6.89 0.95 1.98
N ALA A 55 -6.95 -0.32 2.41
CA ALA A 55 -8.13 -0.88 3.06
C ALA A 55 -8.52 -0.07 4.30
N HIS A 56 -7.55 0.27 5.15
CA HIS A 56 -7.75 1.15 6.31
C HIS A 56 -8.12 2.60 5.92
N CYS A 57 -7.61 3.11 4.81
CA CYS A 57 -7.94 4.45 4.32
C CYS A 57 -9.25 4.50 3.52
N GLY A 58 -10.07 3.45 3.55
CA GLY A 58 -11.40 3.46 2.93
C GLY A 58 -11.48 2.92 1.50
N ALA A 59 -10.47 2.20 0.99
CA ALA A 59 -10.53 1.62 -0.35
C ALA A 59 -11.66 0.58 -0.53
N MET A 60 -12.21 0.08 0.57
CA MET A 60 -13.28 -0.92 0.62
C MET A 60 -14.63 -0.33 1.06
N VAL A 61 -14.77 0.99 1.10
CA VAL A 61 -16.04 1.69 1.33
C VAL A 61 -16.40 2.54 0.10
N PRO A 62 -17.70 2.79 -0.16
CA PRO A 62 -18.15 3.50 -1.36
C PRO A 62 -17.52 4.89 -1.54
N GLU A 63 -17.22 5.58 -0.44
CA GLU A 63 -16.58 6.90 -0.43
C GLU A 63 -15.14 6.85 -0.96
N GLY A 64 -14.50 5.67 -0.90
CA GLY A 64 -13.15 5.42 -1.40
C GLY A 64 -12.05 6.08 -0.56
N CYS A 65 -10.84 6.11 -1.11
CA CYS A 65 -9.70 6.78 -0.49
C CYS A 65 -9.59 8.24 -0.95
N SER A 66 -9.16 9.11 -0.03
CA SER A 66 -8.76 10.46 -0.40
C SER A 66 -7.55 10.46 -1.35
N THR A 67 -7.45 11.46 -2.22
CA THR A 67 -6.28 11.65 -3.10
C THR A 67 -4.97 11.76 -2.32
N LYS A 68 -5.03 12.36 -1.14
CA LYS A 68 -3.90 12.48 -0.20
C LYS A 68 -3.42 11.11 0.28
N ASP A 69 -4.33 10.20 0.63
CA ASP A 69 -3.97 8.87 1.11
C ASP A 69 -3.42 7.99 -0.02
N LEU A 70 -3.96 8.11 -1.23
CA LEU A 70 -3.43 7.44 -2.42
C LEU A 70 -1.99 7.88 -2.71
N GLN A 71 -1.75 9.19 -2.70
CA GLN A 71 -0.40 9.74 -2.91
C GLN A 71 0.56 9.28 -1.80
N ARG A 72 0.09 9.27 -0.54
CA ARG A 72 0.89 8.81 0.60
C ARG A 72 1.26 7.32 0.50
N ALA A 73 0.32 6.47 0.09
CA ALA A 73 0.58 5.05 -0.12
C ALA A 73 1.60 4.82 -1.24
N ARG A 74 1.47 5.56 -2.35
CA ARG A 74 2.42 5.57 -3.46
C ARG A 74 3.83 5.94 -3.00
N ASP A 75 3.97 7.03 -2.25
CA ASP A 75 5.28 7.54 -1.82
C ASP A 75 5.95 6.64 -0.77
N ASN A 76 5.16 6.02 0.11
CA ASN A 76 5.66 5.16 1.16
C ASN A 76 6.12 3.78 0.65
N HIS A 77 5.46 3.27 -0.39
CA HIS A 77 5.67 1.92 -0.91
C HIS A 77 6.23 1.87 -2.33
N ARG A 78 6.50 3.02 -2.96
CA ARG A 78 7.07 3.14 -4.31
C ARG A 78 6.37 2.23 -5.33
N LEU A 79 5.06 2.12 -5.24
CA LEU A 79 4.26 1.51 -6.31
C LEU A 79 4.02 2.55 -7.40
N ASN A 80 3.99 2.11 -8.66
CA ASN A 80 3.58 2.96 -9.77
C ASN A 80 2.04 3.16 -9.73
N VAL A 81 1.53 4.04 -10.60
CA VAL A 81 0.09 4.33 -10.67
C VAL A 81 -0.71 3.06 -10.99
N ASP A 82 -0.20 2.21 -11.88
CA ASP A 82 -0.89 0.97 -12.26
C ASP A 82 -0.96 -0.03 -11.10
N GLY A 83 0.09 -0.14 -10.30
CA GLY A 83 0.10 -0.96 -9.09
C GLY A 83 -0.91 -0.47 -8.06
N ILE A 84 -1.04 0.84 -7.87
CA ILE A 84 -2.07 1.41 -6.98
C ILE A 84 -3.47 1.10 -7.52
N LYS A 85 -3.71 1.28 -8.82
CA LYS A 85 -5.01 0.96 -9.45
C LYS A 85 -5.34 -0.53 -9.31
N ALA A 86 -4.37 -1.41 -9.50
CA ALA A 86 -4.54 -2.85 -9.33
C ALA A 86 -4.93 -3.20 -7.89
N VAL A 87 -4.27 -2.60 -6.90
CA VAL A 87 -4.61 -2.79 -5.49
C VAL A 87 -6.03 -2.31 -5.20
N LEU A 88 -6.42 -1.12 -5.67
CA LEU A 88 -7.77 -0.59 -5.46
C LEU A 88 -8.84 -1.49 -6.07
N SER A 89 -8.65 -1.93 -7.33
CA SER A 89 -9.58 -2.82 -8.01
C SER A 89 -9.70 -4.18 -7.31
N THR A 90 -8.58 -4.72 -6.84
CA THR A 90 -8.53 -5.99 -6.09
C THR A 90 -9.26 -5.87 -4.76
N LEU A 91 -9.00 -4.81 -3.99
CA LEU A 91 -9.66 -4.57 -2.70
C LEU A 91 -11.17 -4.33 -2.87
N TRP A 92 -11.58 -3.63 -3.91
CA TRP A 92 -13.00 -3.44 -4.21
C TRP A 92 -13.68 -4.78 -4.55
N SER A 93 -13.05 -5.60 -5.38
CA SER A 93 -13.56 -6.94 -5.71
C SER A 93 -13.61 -7.86 -4.48
N PHE A 94 -12.59 -7.79 -3.62
CA PHE A 94 -12.52 -8.50 -2.35
C PHE A 94 -13.69 -8.11 -1.43
N ARG A 95 -14.00 -6.80 -1.36
CA ARG A 95 -15.15 -6.28 -0.62
C ARG A 95 -16.49 -6.79 -1.17
N LEU A 96 -16.65 -6.89 -2.49
CA LEU A 96 -17.86 -7.41 -3.12
C LEU A 96 -18.08 -8.90 -2.83
N LEU A 97 -17.00 -9.64 -2.56
CA LEU A 97 -17.05 -11.03 -2.10
C LEU A 97 -17.37 -11.17 -0.58
N GLY A 98 -17.65 -10.06 0.09
CA GLY A 98 -18.05 -10.02 1.50
C GLY A 98 -16.88 -9.96 2.49
N TRP A 99 -15.64 -9.82 2.01
CA TRP A 99 -14.47 -9.69 2.86
C TRP A 99 -14.35 -8.30 3.48
N LEU A 100 -13.72 -8.23 4.65
CA LEU A 100 -13.65 -7.04 5.48
C LEU A 100 -12.26 -6.38 5.40
N PRO A 101 -12.14 -5.07 5.67
CA PRO A 101 -10.83 -4.40 5.75
C PRO A 101 -9.89 -5.06 6.77
N SER A 102 -10.43 -5.53 7.90
CA SER A 102 -9.71 -6.25 8.94
C SER A 102 -9.04 -7.54 8.44
N ASP A 103 -9.61 -8.19 7.42
CA ASP A 103 -9.05 -9.43 6.87
C ASP A 103 -7.69 -9.20 6.16
N THR A 104 -7.42 -7.96 5.73
CA THR A 104 -6.13 -7.57 5.15
C THR A 104 -4.98 -7.49 6.18
N CYS A 105 -5.29 -7.56 7.48
CA CYS A 105 -4.29 -7.54 8.54
C CYS A 105 -3.47 -8.84 8.62
N TYR A 106 -4.07 -9.96 8.23
CA TYR A 106 -3.45 -11.28 8.29
C TYR A 106 -3.30 -11.98 6.93
N LEU A 107 -3.98 -11.49 5.89
CA LEU A 107 -3.78 -11.95 4.51
C LEU A 107 -2.71 -11.11 3.79
N GLU A 108 -1.89 -11.79 2.99
CA GLU A 108 -0.98 -11.14 2.04
C GLU A 108 -1.71 -10.76 0.74
N TYR A 109 -1.18 -9.79 0.00
CA TYR A 109 -1.83 -9.32 -1.22
C TYR A 109 -2.00 -10.42 -2.27
N ASP A 110 -1.03 -11.32 -2.40
CA ASP A 110 -1.12 -12.43 -3.35
C ASP A 110 -2.28 -13.38 -2.98
N GLN A 111 -2.46 -13.66 -1.69
CA GLN A 111 -3.61 -14.45 -1.20
C GLN A 111 -4.95 -13.73 -1.44
N ILE A 112 -5.00 -12.41 -1.23
CA ILE A 112 -6.18 -11.60 -1.55
C ILE A 112 -6.50 -11.67 -3.04
N SER A 113 -5.48 -11.54 -3.90
CA SER A 113 -5.63 -11.62 -5.36
C SER A 113 -6.12 -13.00 -5.79
N GLU A 114 -5.61 -14.08 -5.19
CA GLU A 114 -6.07 -15.45 -5.45
C GLU A 114 -7.53 -15.66 -5.04
N ILE A 115 -7.93 -15.15 -3.86
CA ILE A 115 -9.31 -15.20 -3.39
C ILE A 115 -10.26 -14.49 -4.38
N VAL A 116 -9.85 -13.30 -4.86
CA VAL A 116 -10.61 -12.53 -5.84
C VAL A 116 -10.71 -13.28 -7.17
N ALA A 117 -9.58 -13.79 -7.68
CA ALA A 117 -9.54 -14.55 -8.94
C ALA A 117 -10.39 -15.82 -8.87
N ALA A 118 -10.44 -16.49 -7.71
CA ALA A 118 -11.27 -17.67 -7.48
C ALA A 118 -12.75 -17.33 -7.19
N GLY A 119 -13.12 -16.05 -7.04
CA GLY A 119 -14.48 -15.64 -6.67
C GLY A 119 -14.91 -16.16 -5.30
N ARG A 120 -13.96 -16.42 -4.38
CA ARG A 120 -14.26 -17.05 -3.09
C ARG A 120 -14.88 -16.04 -2.13
N ARG A 121 -16.13 -16.30 -1.74
CA ARG A 121 -16.82 -15.51 -0.71
C ARG A 121 -16.18 -15.71 0.66
N ARG A 122 -16.29 -14.69 1.51
CA ARG A 122 -15.81 -14.75 2.89
C ARG A 122 -16.54 -15.87 3.65
N PRO A 123 -15.83 -16.80 4.30
CA PRO A 123 -16.47 -17.79 5.16
C PRO A 123 -17.08 -17.12 6.41
N LYS A 124 -17.97 -17.84 7.10
CA LYS A 124 -18.61 -17.34 8.34
C LYS A 124 -17.60 -17.08 9.47
N ASP A 125 -16.55 -17.91 9.53
CA ASP A 125 -15.43 -17.74 10.44
C ASP A 125 -14.12 -17.80 9.64
N THR A 126 -13.22 -16.86 9.89
CA THR A 126 -11.93 -16.77 9.22
C THR A 126 -10.78 -17.23 10.11
N ARG A 127 -11.05 -17.77 11.31
CA ARG A 127 -10.02 -18.24 12.27
C ARG A 127 -8.99 -19.17 11.63
N ASP A 128 -9.42 -20.10 10.78
CA ASP A 128 -8.53 -21.09 10.14
C ASP A 128 -7.63 -20.46 9.06
N LEU A 129 -7.95 -19.24 8.60
CA LEU A 129 -7.15 -18.49 7.65
C LEU A 129 -6.09 -17.63 8.36
N MET A 130 -6.20 -17.44 9.68
CA MET A 130 -5.26 -16.62 10.44
C MET A 130 -3.96 -17.40 10.67
N PRO A 131 -2.82 -16.90 10.20
CA PRO A 131 -1.54 -17.52 10.43
C PRO A 131 -1.15 -17.43 11.92
N ARG A 132 -0.37 -18.40 12.40
CA ARG A 132 0.01 -18.50 13.83
C ARG A 132 0.67 -17.24 14.39
N TRP A 133 1.48 -16.56 13.58
CA TRP A 133 2.14 -15.32 14.01
C TRP A 133 1.14 -14.20 14.32
N PHE A 134 -0.04 -14.20 13.68
CA PHE A 134 -1.08 -13.22 13.91
C PHE A 134 -1.85 -13.59 15.17
N THR A 135 -2.31 -14.84 15.28
CA THR A 135 -3.10 -15.30 16.43
C THR A 135 -2.35 -15.23 17.75
N GLN A 136 -1.01 -15.33 17.75
CA GLN A 136 -0.19 -15.20 18.96
C GLN A 136 -0.08 -13.77 19.50
N ARG A 137 -0.44 -12.75 18.71
CA ARG A 137 -0.31 -11.33 19.09
C ARG A 137 -1.54 -10.75 19.74
N TYR A 138 -2.65 -11.48 19.71
CA TYR A 138 -3.96 -11.00 20.12
C TYR A 138 -4.64 -12.02 21.02
N SER A 139 -5.43 -11.52 21.95
CA SER A 139 -6.37 -12.31 22.74
C SER A 139 -7.50 -12.88 21.87
N ASP A 140 -8.20 -13.90 22.36
CA ASP A 140 -9.35 -14.49 21.65
C ASP A 140 -10.47 -13.45 21.39
N ASP A 141 -10.64 -12.47 22.29
CA ASP A 141 -11.62 -11.39 22.14
C ASP A 141 -11.22 -10.39 21.05
N GLU A 142 -9.95 -10.00 20.98
CA GLU A 142 -9.44 -9.16 19.89
C GLU A 142 -9.53 -9.88 18.53
N LEU A 143 -9.20 -11.17 18.49
CA LEU A 143 -9.36 -11.99 17.28
C LEU A 143 -10.83 -12.10 16.88
N LYS A 144 -11.75 -12.17 17.83
CA LYS A 144 -13.19 -12.09 17.54
C LYS A 144 -13.57 -10.72 16.96
N SER A 145 -13.09 -9.63 17.55
CA SER A 145 -13.29 -8.26 17.06
C SER A 145 -12.86 -8.10 15.58
N PHE A 146 -11.66 -8.59 15.24
CA PHE A 146 -11.17 -8.60 13.86
C PHE A 146 -12.08 -9.37 12.90
N ARG A 147 -12.57 -10.54 13.33
CA ARG A 147 -13.47 -11.39 12.53
C ARG A 147 -14.84 -10.78 12.31
N ASP A 148 -15.31 -10.00 13.27
CA ASP A 148 -16.60 -9.30 13.19
C ASP A 148 -16.49 -7.98 12.39
N GLY A 149 -15.28 -7.57 12.01
CA GLY A 149 -15.04 -6.40 11.17
C GLY A 149 -14.81 -5.10 11.94
N HIS A 150 -14.60 -5.21 13.25
CA HIS A 150 -14.27 -4.07 14.08
C HIS A 150 -12.76 -3.79 14.03
N GLU A 151 -12.40 -2.50 14.14
CA GLU A 151 -11.01 -2.11 14.40
C GLU A 151 -10.69 -2.54 15.84
N ALA A 152 -9.65 -3.36 16.01
CA ALA A 152 -9.11 -3.70 17.33
C ALA A 152 -8.22 -2.57 17.85
#